data_AF-A0A5S9F2K2-F1
#
_entry.id   AF-A0A5S9F2K2-F1
#
_cell.length_a   1.000
_cell.length_b   1.000
_cell.length_c   1.000
_cell.angle_alpha   90.00
_cell.angle_beta   90.00
_cell.angle_gamma   90.00
#
_symmetry.space_group_name_H-M   'P 1'
#
loop_
_entity.id
_entity.type
_entity.pdbx_description
1 polymer ?
#
loop_
_entity_poly.entity_id
_entity_poly.type
_entity_poly.pdbx_seq_one_letter_code
_entity_poly.pdbx_strand_id
1 'polypeptide(L)'
;MSNLIEVPCNKCDKSLKVPKSRAGQSGKCAYCGESVYIPYEDEVKRSTGRTIDSNSDFQQQQQKRQQEYAIPKAHSSAAYKQPKYKKPKKSNAPIIAVCSLLAFVVGNVSGYLFSEHIDRFLGISPNIANTDNSIVHVTPKKTINNTTDPDVVDLNATQPQDNEPQILQARQTLQKTQTDLDELETALKSLDKNSTHLFSKYRVNVEEAVYDCIENGNKEIKLGRSLCENAERVLQQKDVNKLVEITAQLEDAMRRKQQLYGEIQQKNTELKKQLSKFNKSSSRKKGKISSKYMGKWYIKLLKSTKKVDVIYGRINITTLSASIKFRAIKNEIKTIKNYGRDVEKAVKKLFEKIDSGKDPFSWIEKRRQTARSIPQKQQADILEDFLKKEKRFIVDIESEYNQLAQAVRNIHKQSEKRLLAETTLRKILMSLQAINRKWQEEYQTFDSAITNFTIKDE
;
A
#
# COMPACT_ATOMS: atom_id res chain seq x y z
N MET A 1 62.31 14.11 -42.64
CA MET A 1 62.31 14.18 -41.17
C MET A 1 60.94 13.78 -40.67
N SER A 2 60.83 12.72 -39.87
CA SER A 2 59.54 12.17 -39.44
C SER A 2 58.97 13.02 -38.29
N ASN A 3 57.91 13.78 -38.56
CA ASN A 3 57.23 14.60 -37.56
C ASN A 3 56.36 13.73 -36.64
N LEU A 4 56.91 13.37 -35.47
CA LEU A 4 56.21 12.65 -34.40
C LEU A 4 55.75 13.62 -33.31
N ILE A 5 54.62 13.33 -32.66
CA ILE A 5 54.13 14.02 -31.47
C ILE A 5 54.05 13.03 -30.29
N GLU A 6 54.27 13.54 -29.09
CA GLU A 6 54.24 12.77 -27.85
C GLU A 6 52.92 13.00 -27.12
N VAL A 7 52.18 11.93 -26.85
CA VAL A 7 50.87 11.98 -26.16
C VAL A 7 50.90 11.04 -24.95
N PRO A 8 50.63 11.52 -23.74
CA PRO A 8 50.56 10.65 -22.56
C PRO A 8 49.29 9.79 -22.58
N CYS A 9 49.40 8.52 -22.19
CA CYS A 9 48.24 7.65 -22.04
C CYS A 9 47.54 7.88 -20.69
N ASN A 10 46.26 8.26 -20.71
CA ASN A 10 45.43 8.56 -19.51
C ASN A 10 45.30 7.42 -18.47
N LYS A 11 45.83 6.22 -18.74
CA LYS A 11 45.71 5.05 -17.87
C LYS A 11 47.04 4.57 -17.29
N CYS A 12 48.09 4.59 -18.10
CA CYS A 12 49.41 4.07 -17.69
C CYS A 12 50.51 5.13 -17.69
N ASP A 13 50.18 6.39 -18.00
CA ASP A 13 51.07 7.57 -18.05
C ASP A 13 52.33 7.45 -18.91
N LYS A 14 52.44 6.39 -19.73
CA LYS A 14 53.52 6.23 -20.70
C LYS A 14 53.27 7.13 -21.91
N SER A 15 54.31 7.85 -22.35
CA SER A 15 54.29 8.71 -23.53
C SER A 15 54.30 7.87 -24.81
N LEU A 16 53.38 8.17 -25.73
CA LEU A 16 53.25 7.51 -27.03
C LEU A 16 53.76 8.45 -28.12
N LYS A 17 54.71 7.96 -28.93
CA LYS A 17 55.17 8.66 -30.14
C LYS A 17 54.28 8.27 -31.31
N VAL A 18 53.48 9.22 -31.79
CA VAL A 18 52.56 9.00 -32.92
C VAL A 18 52.84 9.99 -34.06
N PRO A 19 52.68 9.60 -35.34
CA PRO A 19 52.84 10.51 -36.46
C PRO A 19 51.83 11.67 -36.40
N LYS A 20 52.25 12.89 -36.77
CA LYS A 20 51.36 14.08 -36.82
C LYS A 20 50.10 13.85 -37.66
N SER A 21 50.16 13.00 -38.69
CA SER A 21 49.01 12.67 -39.53
C SER A 21 47.87 11.96 -38.79
N ARG A 22 48.09 11.48 -37.55
CA ARG A 22 47.05 10.89 -36.69
C ARG A 22 46.45 11.86 -35.67
N ALA A 23 46.82 13.14 -35.70
CA ALA A 23 46.17 14.16 -34.87
C ALA A 23 44.65 14.21 -35.15
N GLY A 24 43.85 14.33 -34.09
CA GLY A 24 42.39 14.27 -34.11
C GLY A 24 41.78 12.86 -34.14
N GLN A 25 42.59 11.81 -34.20
CA GLN A 25 42.12 10.42 -34.23
C GLN A 25 42.32 9.71 -32.89
N SER A 26 41.53 8.66 -32.66
CA SER A 26 41.72 7.75 -31.51
C SER A 26 42.60 6.57 -31.90
N GLY A 27 43.64 6.31 -31.09
CA GLY A 27 44.51 5.13 -31.19
C GLY A 27 44.37 4.20 -29.99
N LYS A 28 45.08 3.07 -30.02
CA LYS A 28 45.29 2.21 -28.83
C LYS A 28 46.69 2.44 -28.29
N CYS A 29 46.84 2.53 -26.97
CA CYS A 29 48.13 2.61 -26.31
C CYS A 29 48.92 1.31 -26.53
N ALA A 30 50.17 1.43 -27.01
CA ALA A 30 51.04 0.28 -27.25
C ALA A 30 51.41 -0.49 -25.97
N TYR A 31 51.27 0.15 -24.81
CA TYR A 31 51.65 -0.45 -23.52
C TYR A 31 50.48 -1.10 -22.77
N CYS A 32 49.28 -0.51 -22.79
CA CYS A 32 48.13 -1.00 -22.00
C CYS A 32 46.86 -1.30 -22.82
N GLY A 33 46.87 -1.04 -24.13
CA GLY A 33 45.74 -1.31 -25.03
C GLY A 33 44.55 -0.34 -24.91
N GLU A 34 44.57 0.59 -23.96
CA GLU A 34 43.52 1.59 -23.74
C GLU A 34 43.39 2.53 -24.94
N SER A 35 42.17 3.02 -25.23
CA SER A 35 41.97 3.98 -26.30
C SER A 35 42.44 5.37 -25.88
N VAL A 36 43.33 5.98 -26.66
CA VAL A 36 43.92 7.31 -26.40
C VAL A 36 43.54 8.24 -27.55
N TYR A 37 43.00 9.42 -27.23
CA TYR A 37 42.75 10.48 -28.19
C TYR A 37 44.03 11.28 -28.44
N ILE A 38 44.39 11.50 -29.71
CA ILE A 38 45.58 12.23 -30.11
C ILE A 38 45.16 13.67 -30.43
N PRO A 39 45.48 14.67 -29.59
CA PRO A 39 45.06 16.06 -29.83
C PRO A 39 45.77 16.69 -31.03
N TYR A 40 45.19 17.76 -31.58
CA TYR A 40 45.86 18.59 -32.58
C TYR A 40 46.99 19.41 -31.94
N GLU A 41 48.05 19.69 -32.69
CA GLU A 41 49.23 20.42 -32.19
C GLU A 41 48.87 21.82 -31.64
N ASP A 42 47.85 22.44 -32.23
CA ASP A 42 47.32 23.75 -31.81
C ASP A 42 46.58 23.69 -30.47
N GLU A 43 46.05 22.51 -30.08
CA GLU A 43 45.40 22.30 -28.79
C GLU A 43 46.43 22.12 -27.67
N VAL A 44 47.56 21.46 -27.96
CA VAL A 44 48.65 21.24 -26.99
C VAL A 44 49.35 22.55 -26.62
N LYS A 45 49.54 23.47 -27.59
CA LYS A 45 50.11 24.80 -27.28
C LYS A 45 49.21 25.65 -26.38
N ARG A 46 47.89 25.40 -26.37
CA ARG A 46 46.96 26.11 -25.48
C ARG A 46 46.97 25.56 -24.05
N SER A 47 47.34 24.29 -23.85
CA SER A 47 47.34 23.66 -22.53
C SER A 47 48.66 23.85 -21.77
N THR A 48 49.80 24.01 -22.45
CA THR A 48 51.11 24.16 -21.80
C THR A 48 51.57 25.60 -21.58
N GLY A 49 50.86 26.60 -22.12
CA GLY A 49 51.21 28.02 -22.01
C GLY A 49 50.59 28.79 -20.82
N ARG A 50 49.88 28.13 -19.91
CA ARG A 50 49.34 28.78 -18.68
C ARG A 50 50.07 28.29 -17.46
N THR A 51 51.26 28.83 -17.23
CA THR A 51 51.81 28.92 -15.87
C THR A 51 50.88 29.79 -15.02
N ILE A 52 50.50 29.18 -13.90
CA ILE A 52 49.76 29.68 -12.75
C ILE A 52 50.13 31.14 -12.44
N ASP A 53 49.20 32.06 -12.72
CA ASP A 53 48.99 33.34 -12.00
C ASP A 53 47.87 34.12 -12.70
N SER A 54 46.60 33.83 -12.40
CA SER A 54 45.45 34.73 -12.64
C SER A 54 44.11 34.02 -12.39
N ASN A 55 43.65 34.05 -11.14
CA ASN A 55 42.28 33.66 -10.76
C ASN A 55 41.26 34.79 -11.04
N SER A 56 41.65 35.89 -11.72
CA SER A 56 40.79 37.06 -11.98
C SER A 56 40.12 37.07 -13.36
N ASP A 57 40.77 36.53 -14.39
CA ASP A 57 40.34 36.80 -15.78
C ASP A 57 39.29 35.81 -16.29
N PHE A 58 39.23 34.62 -15.69
CA PHE A 58 38.23 33.61 -16.05
C PHE A 58 36.81 34.00 -15.56
N GLN A 59 36.71 34.77 -14.47
CA GLN A 59 35.41 35.28 -13.99
C GLN A 59 34.90 36.45 -14.85
N GLN A 60 35.78 37.36 -15.30
CA GLN A 60 35.38 38.45 -16.20
C GLN A 60 34.92 37.95 -17.58
N GLN A 61 35.54 36.90 -18.11
CA GLN A 61 35.17 36.37 -19.42
C GLN A 61 33.90 35.50 -19.40
N GLN A 62 33.49 34.97 -18.23
CA GLN A 62 32.18 34.33 -18.06
C GLN A 62 31.05 35.36 -17.85
N GLN A 63 31.30 36.48 -17.16
CA GLN A 63 30.31 37.55 -17.01
C GLN A 63 29.99 38.24 -18.34
N LYS A 64 30.99 38.51 -19.19
CA LYS A 64 30.77 39.08 -20.54
C LYS A 64 29.91 38.17 -21.43
N ARG A 65 30.12 36.85 -21.38
CA ARG A 65 29.32 35.90 -22.17
C ARG A 65 27.88 35.78 -21.70
N GLN A 66 27.57 36.06 -20.43
CA GLN A 66 26.19 36.07 -19.95
C GLN A 66 25.43 37.36 -20.31
N GLN A 67 26.14 38.47 -20.51
CA GLN A 67 25.53 39.73 -20.96
C GLN A 67 25.20 39.73 -22.46
N GLU A 68 25.95 38.98 -23.27
CA GLU A 68 25.78 38.94 -24.74
C GLU A 68 24.59 38.08 -25.21
N TYR A 69 23.95 37.28 -24.32
CA TYR A 69 22.73 36.53 -24.64
C TYR A 69 21.42 37.26 -24.30
N ALA A 70 21.49 38.50 -23.80
CA ALA A 70 20.31 39.35 -23.67
C ALA A 70 20.12 40.16 -24.97
N ILE A 71 19.04 39.84 -25.69
CA ILE A 71 18.44 40.53 -26.85
C ILE A 71 18.77 39.87 -28.20
N PRO A 72 17.75 39.26 -28.84
CA PRO A 72 17.31 39.80 -30.12
C PRO A 72 15.96 40.50 -30.02
N LYS A 73 15.88 41.62 -30.73
CA LYS A 73 14.71 42.48 -30.90
C LYS A 73 13.52 41.73 -31.50
N ALA A 74 12.35 42.17 -31.08
CA ALA A 74 11.04 41.77 -31.54
C ALA A 74 10.90 41.82 -33.07
N HIS A 75 10.40 40.73 -33.65
CA HIS A 75 9.63 40.80 -34.89
C HIS A 75 8.16 40.46 -34.60
N SER A 76 7.34 41.42 -35.01
CA SER A 76 5.90 41.53 -35.08
C SER A 76 5.10 40.26 -35.38
N SER A 77 4.08 40.05 -34.54
CA SER A 77 2.69 39.67 -34.86
C SER A 77 2.43 38.83 -36.12
N ALA A 78 2.12 37.54 -35.91
CA ALA A 78 1.17 36.81 -36.75
C ALA A 78 0.00 36.35 -35.88
N ALA A 79 -1.19 36.85 -36.21
CA ALA A 79 -2.44 36.59 -35.52
C ALA A 79 -2.74 35.09 -35.42
N TYR A 80 -2.86 34.59 -34.19
CA TYR A 80 -3.26 33.21 -33.90
C TYR A 80 -4.77 33.08 -34.19
N LYS A 81 -5.14 32.46 -35.31
CA LYS A 81 -6.53 32.11 -35.61
C LYS A 81 -7.03 31.06 -34.60
N GLN A 82 -8.05 31.44 -33.83
CA GLN A 82 -8.81 30.56 -32.95
C GLN A 82 -9.33 29.32 -33.71
N PRO A 83 -9.14 28.08 -33.19
CA PRO A 83 -9.71 26.90 -33.82
C PRO A 83 -11.23 26.87 -33.67
N LYS A 84 -11.92 26.74 -34.81
CA LYS A 84 -13.38 26.55 -34.87
C LYS A 84 -13.82 25.35 -34.02
N TYR A 85 -14.73 25.62 -33.10
CA TYR A 85 -15.39 24.66 -32.21
C TYR A 85 -16.04 23.53 -33.04
N LYS A 86 -15.52 22.30 -32.91
CA LYS A 86 -16.10 21.12 -33.55
C LYS A 86 -17.30 20.65 -32.71
N LYS A 87 -18.47 20.54 -33.36
CA LYS A 87 -19.72 20.03 -32.78
C LYS A 87 -19.49 18.70 -32.03
N PRO A 88 -20.11 18.50 -30.85
CA PRO A 88 -19.95 17.28 -30.07
C PRO A 88 -20.49 16.06 -30.83
N LYS A 89 -19.72 14.95 -30.79
CA LYS A 89 -20.14 13.66 -31.33
C LYS A 89 -21.37 13.16 -30.56
N LYS A 90 -22.38 12.71 -31.31
CA LYS A 90 -23.62 12.09 -30.81
C LYS A 90 -23.29 11.08 -29.71
N SER A 91 -23.88 11.28 -28.52
CA SER A 91 -23.68 10.43 -27.35
C SER A 91 -24.34 9.07 -27.54
N ASN A 92 -23.62 7.99 -27.27
CA ASN A 92 -24.14 6.61 -27.25
C ASN A 92 -25.04 6.31 -26.02
N ALA A 93 -25.64 7.34 -25.43
CA ALA A 93 -26.54 7.23 -24.29
C ALA A 93 -27.69 6.21 -24.47
N PRO A 94 -28.35 6.08 -25.65
CA PRO A 94 -29.42 5.10 -25.80
C PRO A 94 -28.92 3.65 -25.76
N ILE A 95 -27.69 3.37 -26.23
CA ILE A 95 -27.13 2.00 -26.22
C ILE A 95 -26.83 1.56 -24.79
N ILE A 96 -26.31 2.47 -23.95
CA ILE A 96 -25.99 2.18 -22.55
C ILE A 96 -27.28 1.91 -21.77
N ALA A 97 -28.35 2.69 -22.00
CA ALA A 97 -29.64 2.48 -21.35
C ALA A 97 -30.26 1.11 -21.69
N VAL A 98 -30.19 0.69 -22.96
CA VAL A 98 -30.70 -0.62 -23.40
C VAL A 98 -29.89 -1.78 -22.79
N CYS A 99 -28.56 -1.67 -22.72
CA CYS A 99 -27.74 -2.70 -22.08
C CYS A 99 -28.00 -2.81 -20.57
N SER A 100 -28.23 -1.70 -19.87
CA SER A 100 -28.58 -1.70 -18.45
C SER A 100 -29.95 -2.34 -18.18
N LEU A 101 -30.93 -2.07 -19.04
CA LEU A 101 -32.27 -2.68 -18.92
C LEU A 101 -32.23 -4.20 -19.15
N LEU A 102 -31.48 -4.66 -20.17
CA LEU A 102 -31.29 -6.08 -20.44
C LEU A 102 -30.59 -6.81 -19.29
N ALA A 103 -29.56 -6.21 -18.68
CA ALA A 103 -28.89 -6.79 -17.52
C ALA A 103 -29.83 -6.90 -16.31
N PHE A 104 -30.72 -5.93 -16.11
CA PHE A 104 -31.71 -5.96 -15.03
C PHE A 104 -32.76 -7.06 -15.25
N VAL A 105 -33.29 -7.20 -16.47
CA VAL A 105 -34.27 -8.25 -16.79
C VAL A 105 -33.64 -9.64 -16.65
N VAL A 106 -32.44 -9.85 -17.18
CA VAL A 106 -31.73 -11.14 -17.05
C VAL A 106 -31.41 -11.46 -15.58
N GLY A 107 -31.03 -10.46 -14.78
CA GLY A 107 -30.81 -10.62 -13.35
C GLY A 107 -32.06 -11.04 -12.57
N ASN A 108 -33.23 -10.45 -12.87
CA ASN A 108 -34.48 -10.81 -12.21
C ASN A 108 -35.00 -12.20 -12.65
N VAL A 109 -34.91 -12.52 -13.95
CA VAL A 109 -35.33 -13.84 -14.46
C VAL A 109 -34.44 -14.96 -13.91
N SER A 110 -33.13 -14.74 -13.87
CA SER A 110 -32.20 -15.71 -13.25
C SER A 110 -32.45 -15.82 -11.74
N GLY A 111 -32.68 -14.73 -11.02
CA GLY A 111 -33.07 -14.77 -9.61
C GLY A 111 -34.31 -15.63 -9.35
N TYR A 112 -35.33 -15.52 -10.21
CA TYR A 112 -36.56 -16.30 -10.09
C TYR A 112 -36.33 -17.79 -10.39
N LEU A 113 -35.57 -18.10 -11.44
CA LEU A 113 -35.30 -19.49 -11.85
C LEU A 113 -34.37 -20.23 -10.88
N PHE A 114 -33.48 -19.51 -10.17
CA PHE A 114 -32.57 -20.12 -9.21
C PHE A 114 -33.09 -20.09 -7.76
N SER A 115 -34.17 -19.36 -7.47
CA SER A 115 -34.75 -19.28 -6.11
C SER A 115 -35.12 -20.66 -5.55
N GLU A 116 -35.84 -21.49 -6.31
CA GLU A 116 -36.26 -22.82 -5.84
C GLU A 116 -35.10 -23.82 -5.69
N HIS A 117 -34.01 -23.62 -6.43
CA HIS A 117 -32.83 -24.47 -6.35
C HIS A 117 -31.88 -24.05 -5.23
N ILE A 118 -31.84 -22.77 -4.86
CA ILE A 118 -31.00 -22.26 -3.78
C ILE A 118 -31.50 -22.75 -2.42
N ASP A 119 -32.81 -22.82 -2.19
CA ASP A 119 -33.36 -23.32 -0.92
C ASP A 119 -33.04 -24.81 -0.69
N ARG A 120 -33.04 -25.63 -1.75
CA ARG A 120 -32.56 -27.03 -1.68
C ARG A 120 -31.06 -27.14 -1.47
N PHE A 121 -30.26 -26.24 -2.05
CA PHE A 121 -28.80 -26.28 -1.92
C PHE A 121 -28.32 -25.77 -0.56
N LEU A 122 -29.09 -24.89 0.09
CA LEU A 122 -28.82 -24.35 1.42
C LEU A 122 -29.34 -25.22 2.56
N GLY A 123 -30.08 -26.31 2.27
CA GLY A 123 -30.51 -27.27 3.29
C GLY A 123 -31.48 -26.70 4.33
N ILE A 124 -32.21 -25.63 3.99
CA ILE A 124 -33.19 -25.01 4.88
C ILE A 124 -34.50 -25.79 4.72
N SER A 125 -34.67 -26.82 5.55
CA SER A 125 -35.93 -27.54 5.66
C SER A 125 -36.96 -26.67 6.40
N PRO A 126 -38.18 -26.45 5.89
CA PRO A 126 -39.22 -25.75 6.63
C PRO A 126 -39.78 -26.69 7.68
N ASN A 127 -39.25 -26.64 8.90
CA ASN A 127 -39.80 -27.39 10.03
C ASN A 127 -40.82 -26.50 10.75
N ILE A 128 -42.04 -26.47 10.24
CA ILE A 128 -43.21 -25.89 10.90
C ILE A 128 -43.90 -27.01 11.69
N ALA A 129 -43.90 -26.83 13.01
CA ALA A 129 -44.86 -27.28 14.01
C ALA A 129 -45.17 -28.79 14.15
N ASN A 130 -44.75 -29.35 15.29
CA ASN A 130 -45.66 -30.06 16.18
C ASN A 130 -45.15 -30.00 17.63
N THR A 131 -45.56 -28.97 18.36
CA THR A 131 -45.47 -28.92 19.82
C THR A 131 -46.75 -29.53 20.39
N ASP A 132 -46.71 -30.83 20.69
CA ASP A 132 -47.67 -31.43 21.59
C ASP A 132 -47.32 -31.05 23.04
N ASN A 133 -48.31 -30.42 23.69
CA ASN A 133 -48.27 -30.04 25.09
C ASN A 133 -48.35 -31.27 26.00
N SER A 134 -47.21 -31.71 26.53
CA SER A 134 -47.19 -32.62 27.70
C SER A 134 -47.05 -31.78 28.98
N ILE A 135 -48.20 -31.38 29.51
CA ILE A 135 -48.35 -30.80 30.85
C ILE A 135 -47.97 -31.88 31.87
N VAL A 136 -46.80 -31.77 32.49
CA VAL A 136 -46.50 -32.51 33.72
C VAL A 136 -47.19 -31.76 34.87
N HIS A 137 -48.35 -32.25 35.27
CA HIS A 137 -49.04 -31.83 36.49
C HIS A 137 -48.16 -32.16 37.70
N VAL A 138 -47.59 -31.13 38.32
CA VAL A 138 -47.07 -31.21 39.69
C VAL A 138 -48.28 -31.23 40.62
N THR A 139 -48.59 -32.39 41.20
CA THR A 139 -49.63 -32.57 42.22
C THR A 139 -49.22 -31.91 43.54
N PRO A 140 -50.14 -31.22 44.25
CA PRO A 140 -49.86 -30.61 45.53
C PRO A 140 -49.90 -31.61 46.70
N LYS A 141 -48.96 -31.39 47.61
CA LYS A 141 -48.91 -31.77 49.03
C LYS A 141 -50.23 -32.32 49.61
N LYS A 142 -50.22 -33.59 50.01
CA LYS A 142 -51.25 -34.18 50.87
C LYS A 142 -50.86 -33.97 52.33
N THR A 143 -51.61 -33.09 52.99
CA THR A 143 -51.67 -32.96 54.45
C THR A 143 -52.21 -34.26 55.04
N ILE A 144 -51.46 -34.90 55.95
CA ILE A 144 -52.00 -35.91 56.86
C ILE A 144 -51.76 -35.38 58.27
N ASN A 145 -52.88 -35.21 58.97
CA ASN A 145 -52.98 -34.75 60.35
C ASN A 145 -52.50 -35.83 61.32
N ASN A 146 -51.94 -35.36 62.42
CA ASN A 146 -51.60 -36.07 63.66
C ASN A 146 -52.75 -36.94 64.20
N THR A 147 -52.40 -38.00 64.92
CA THR A 147 -52.82 -38.42 66.29
C THR A 147 -52.30 -39.87 66.43
N THR A 148 -51.41 -40.26 67.34
CA THR A 148 -51.69 -40.60 68.74
C THR A 148 -50.37 -40.91 69.48
N ASP A 149 -50.20 -40.28 70.65
CA ASP A 149 -49.52 -40.69 71.89
C ASP A 149 -48.02 -41.04 72.02
N PRO A 150 -47.48 -40.83 73.25
CA PRO A 150 -46.07 -40.58 73.52
C PRO A 150 -45.35 -41.85 74.00
N ASP A 151 -44.08 -41.67 74.35
CA ASP A 151 -43.14 -42.65 74.89
C ASP A 151 -42.47 -43.53 73.83
N VAL A 152 -41.28 -43.12 73.39
CA VAL A 152 -40.00 -43.56 73.96
C VAL A 152 -38.93 -42.64 73.39
N VAL A 153 -38.25 -41.93 74.28
CA VAL A 153 -37.03 -41.20 73.96
C VAL A 153 -35.96 -42.23 73.58
N ASP A 154 -35.74 -42.43 72.29
CA ASP A 154 -34.53 -43.08 71.80
C ASP A 154 -33.60 -42.00 71.24
N LEU A 155 -32.76 -41.47 72.14
CA LEU A 155 -31.58 -40.66 71.84
C LEU A 155 -30.53 -41.52 71.12
N ASN A 156 -30.91 -42.11 69.98
CA ASN A 156 -29.94 -42.71 69.08
C ASN A 156 -29.21 -41.58 68.38
N ALA A 157 -28.05 -41.24 68.97
CA ALA A 157 -27.03 -40.38 68.40
C ALA A 157 -26.87 -40.72 66.91
N THR A 158 -27.44 -39.87 66.06
CA THR A 158 -27.30 -39.95 64.61
C THR A 158 -25.80 -39.88 64.35
N GLN A 159 -25.20 -41.03 63.98
CA GLN A 159 -23.78 -41.07 63.68
C GLN A 159 -23.50 -39.95 62.67
N PRO A 160 -22.47 -39.12 62.88
CA PRO A 160 -22.11 -38.08 61.94
C PRO A 160 -21.87 -38.74 60.58
N GLN A 161 -22.79 -38.52 59.64
CA GLN A 161 -22.59 -38.96 58.26
C GLN A 161 -21.31 -38.32 57.75
N ASP A 162 -20.41 -39.17 57.26
CA ASP A 162 -19.17 -38.73 56.63
C ASP A 162 -19.49 -38.02 55.30
N ASN A 163 -19.58 -36.69 55.37
CA ASN A 163 -19.89 -35.83 54.23
C ASN A 163 -18.63 -35.43 53.44
N GLU A 164 -17.46 -35.97 53.78
CA GLU A 164 -16.18 -35.62 53.16
C GLU A 164 -16.12 -35.88 51.65
N PRO A 165 -16.70 -36.97 51.10
CA PRO A 165 -16.71 -37.22 49.65
C PRO A 165 -17.46 -36.13 48.86
N GLN A 166 -18.57 -35.63 49.40
CA GLN A 166 -19.40 -34.61 48.75
C GLN A 166 -18.69 -33.25 48.74
N ILE A 167 -18.00 -32.92 49.83
CA ILE A 167 -17.17 -31.71 49.92
C ILE A 167 -16.02 -31.77 48.91
N LEU A 168 -15.37 -32.93 48.77
CA LEU A 168 -14.28 -33.12 47.81
C LEU A 168 -14.78 -32.97 46.35
N GLN A 169 -15.90 -33.60 46.02
CA GLN A 169 -16.51 -33.48 44.68
C GLN A 169 -16.86 -32.03 44.36
N ALA A 170 -17.48 -31.30 45.29
CA ALA A 170 -17.83 -29.90 45.08
C ALA A 170 -16.60 -29.01 44.87
N ARG A 171 -15.48 -29.26 45.58
CA ARG A 171 -14.21 -28.56 45.34
C ARG A 171 -13.66 -28.81 43.94
N GLN A 172 -13.72 -30.05 43.47
CA GLN A 172 -13.27 -30.40 42.11
C GLN A 172 -14.14 -29.71 41.05
N THR A 173 -15.47 -29.72 41.22
CA THR A 173 -16.40 -29.03 40.30
C THR A 173 -16.18 -27.53 40.30
N LEU A 174 -15.96 -26.92 41.47
CA LEU A 174 -15.62 -25.50 41.60
C LEU A 174 -14.34 -25.14 40.84
N GLN A 175 -13.25 -25.87 41.08
CA GLN A 175 -11.95 -25.62 40.42
C GLN A 175 -12.04 -25.79 38.91
N LYS A 176 -12.76 -26.82 38.45
CA LYS A 176 -13.02 -27.05 37.03
C LYS A 176 -13.80 -25.89 36.42
N THR A 177 -14.87 -25.44 37.09
CA THR A 177 -15.71 -24.33 36.62
C THR A 177 -14.90 -23.04 36.53
N GLN A 178 -14.04 -22.74 37.51
CA GLN A 178 -13.13 -21.58 37.46
C GLN A 178 -12.21 -21.62 36.24
N THR A 179 -11.57 -22.77 36.00
CA THR A 179 -10.70 -22.97 34.83
C THR A 179 -11.46 -22.77 33.52
N ASP A 180 -12.67 -23.35 33.43
CA ASP A 180 -13.55 -23.22 32.27
C ASP A 180 -13.97 -21.77 31.99
N LEU A 181 -14.25 -20.98 33.04
CA LEU A 181 -14.61 -19.56 32.90
C LEU A 181 -13.44 -18.71 32.40
N ASP A 182 -12.21 -18.99 32.84
CA ASP A 182 -11.01 -18.27 32.38
C ASP A 182 -10.69 -18.57 30.90
N GLU A 183 -10.92 -19.79 30.44
CA GLU A 183 -10.83 -20.15 29.03
C GLU A 183 -11.87 -19.40 28.17
N LEU A 184 -13.11 -19.30 28.66
CA LEU A 184 -14.17 -18.56 28.01
C LEU A 184 -13.83 -17.07 27.90
N GLU A 185 -13.32 -16.47 28.99
CA GLU A 185 -12.89 -15.07 29.01
C GLU A 185 -11.78 -14.80 27.99
N THR A 186 -10.80 -15.71 27.88
CA THR A 186 -9.72 -15.62 26.91
C THR A 186 -10.24 -15.69 25.47
N ALA A 187 -11.21 -16.57 25.20
CA ALA A 187 -11.83 -16.69 23.88
C ALA A 187 -12.63 -15.43 23.51
N LEU A 188 -13.39 -14.84 24.45
CA LEU A 188 -14.11 -13.58 24.25
C LEU A 188 -13.18 -12.41 23.97
N LYS A 189 -12.09 -12.26 24.75
CA LYS A 189 -11.05 -11.24 24.49
C LYS A 189 -10.44 -11.38 23.10
N SER A 190 -10.26 -12.61 22.61
CA SER A 190 -9.78 -12.86 21.24
C SER A 190 -10.80 -12.41 20.19
N LEU A 191 -12.08 -12.71 20.41
CA LEU A 191 -13.17 -12.34 19.51
C LEU A 191 -13.31 -10.81 19.42
N ASP A 192 -13.35 -10.12 20.57
CA ASP A 192 -13.44 -8.66 20.67
C ASP A 192 -12.24 -7.94 20.03
N LYS A 193 -11.03 -8.45 20.26
CA LYS A 193 -9.82 -7.92 19.61
C LYS A 193 -9.91 -8.03 18.09
N ASN A 194 -10.41 -9.14 17.56
CA ASN A 194 -10.51 -9.35 16.11
C ASN A 194 -11.63 -8.50 15.49
N SER A 195 -12.78 -8.36 16.15
CA SER A 195 -13.88 -7.49 15.70
C SER A 195 -13.42 -6.02 15.67
N THR A 196 -12.81 -5.54 16.76
CA THR A 196 -12.27 -4.18 16.87
C THR A 196 -11.18 -3.92 15.84
N HIS A 197 -10.30 -4.90 15.55
CA HIS A 197 -9.28 -4.77 14.53
C HIS A 197 -9.88 -4.68 13.11
N LEU A 198 -10.93 -5.45 12.81
CA LEU A 198 -11.63 -5.40 11.52
C LEU A 198 -12.27 -4.01 11.32
N PHE A 199 -12.96 -3.51 12.34
CA PHE A 199 -13.62 -2.21 12.29
C PHE A 199 -12.63 -1.04 12.22
N SER A 200 -11.66 -0.98 13.13
CA SER A 200 -10.69 0.13 13.20
C SER A 200 -9.83 0.23 11.95
N LYS A 201 -9.37 -0.90 11.40
CA LYS A 201 -8.43 -0.92 10.28
C LYS A 201 -9.10 -0.87 8.91
N TYR A 202 -10.25 -1.55 8.76
CA TYR A 202 -10.90 -1.71 7.47
C TYR A 202 -12.26 -1.02 7.37
N ARG A 203 -12.77 -0.44 8.46
CA ARG A 203 -14.11 0.17 8.54
C ARG A 203 -15.23 -0.79 8.09
N VAL A 204 -15.02 -2.08 8.34
CA VAL A 204 -16.01 -3.12 8.05
C VAL A 204 -16.86 -3.28 9.30
N ASN A 205 -18.17 -3.04 9.16
CA ASN A 205 -19.12 -3.32 10.22
C ASN A 205 -19.16 -4.82 10.46
N VAL A 206 -19.00 -5.20 11.72
CA VAL A 206 -19.11 -6.59 12.15
C VAL A 206 -20.61 -6.91 12.31
N GLU A 207 -21.00 -8.16 12.04
CA GLU A 207 -22.37 -8.62 12.25
C GLU A 207 -22.81 -8.39 13.70
N GLU A 208 -24.06 -7.93 13.88
CA GLU A 208 -24.67 -7.70 15.20
C GLU A 208 -24.58 -8.93 16.11
N ALA A 209 -24.77 -10.12 15.54
CA ALA A 209 -24.62 -11.40 16.23
C ALA A 209 -23.24 -11.60 16.91
N VAL A 210 -22.17 -10.93 16.48
CA VAL A 210 -20.88 -10.99 17.17
C VAL A 210 -20.91 -10.18 18.46
N TYR A 211 -21.57 -9.01 18.46
CA TYR A 211 -21.73 -8.20 19.65
C TYR A 211 -22.66 -8.87 20.66
N ASP A 212 -23.76 -9.47 20.20
CA ASP A 212 -24.66 -10.26 21.05
C ASP A 212 -23.92 -11.43 21.70
N CYS A 213 -23.09 -12.13 20.93
CA CYS A 213 -22.26 -13.22 21.44
C CYS A 213 -21.26 -12.75 22.50
N ILE A 214 -20.65 -11.56 22.32
CA ILE A 214 -19.74 -10.96 23.32
C ILE A 214 -20.50 -10.58 24.59
N GLU A 215 -21.67 -9.94 24.44
CA GLU A 215 -22.49 -9.51 25.58
C GLU A 215 -22.99 -10.71 26.40
N ASN A 216 -23.53 -11.73 25.73
CA ASN A 216 -23.97 -12.97 26.36
C ASN A 216 -22.82 -13.70 27.04
N GLY A 217 -21.64 -13.73 26.41
CA GLY A 217 -20.41 -14.25 27.01
C GLY A 217 -20.04 -13.57 28.32
N ASN A 218 -20.08 -12.25 28.35
CA ASN A 218 -19.78 -11.49 29.57
C ASN A 218 -20.83 -11.71 30.67
N LYS A 219 -22.11 -11.85 30.31
CA LYS A 219 -23.19 -12.17 31.26
C LYS A 219 -22.98 -13.55 31.90
N GLU A 220 -22.69 -14.57 31.11
CA GLU A 220 -22.43 -15.93 31.62
C GLU A 220 -21.17 -16.00 32.48
N ILE A 221 -20.09 -15.29 32.11
CA ILE A 221 -18.88 -15.21 32.96
C ILE A 221 -19.20 -14.59 34.32
N LYS A 222 -19.95 -13.48 34.32
CA LYS A 222 -20.33 -12.79 35.56
C LYS A 222 -21.19 -13.67 36.44
N LEU A 223 -22.17 -14.37 35.86
CA LEU A 223 -23.03 -15.33 36.58
C LEU A 223 -22.20 -16.48 37.14
N GLY A 224 -21.35 -17.11 36.33
CA GLY A 224 -20.48 -18.20 36.74
C GLY A 224 -19.55 -17.82 37.89
N ARG A 225 -18.93 -16.64 37.86
CA ARG A 225 -18.07 -16.15 38.95
C ARG A 225 -18.84 -15.94 40.25
N SER A 226 -20.04 -15.37 40.17
CA SER A 226 -20.91 -15.21 41.33
C SER A 226 -21.31 -16.57 41.96
N LEU A 227 -21.52 -17.60 41.14
CA LEU A 227 -21.80 -18.96 41.61
C LEU A 227 -20.57 -19.58 42.27
N CYS A 228 -19.37 -19.40 41.70
CA CYS A 228 -18.12 -19.86 42.30
C CYS A 228 -17.87 -19.21 43.68
N GLU A 229 -18.05 -17.89 43.80
CA GLU A 229 -17.93 -17.16 45.08
C GLU A 229 -18.96 -17.64 46.11
N ASN A 230 -20.18 -17.97 45.68
CA ASN A 230 -21.20 -18.53 46.55
C ASN A 230 -20.82 -19.95 47.02
N ALA A 231 -20.33 -20.78 46.12
CA ALA A 231 -19.84 -22.13 46.43
C ALA A 231 -18.71 -22.10 47.46
N GLU A 232 -17.75 -21.18 47.30
CA GLU A 232 -16.65 -21.00 48.25
C GLU A 232 -17.15 -20.62 49.65
N ARG A 233 -18.12 -19.71 49.76
CA ARG A 233 -18.74 -19.34 51.05
C ARG A 233 -19.47 -20.52 51.70
N VAL A 234 -20.23 -21.30 50.92
CA VAL A 234 -20.94 -22.47 51.44
C VAL A 234 -19.97 -23.58 51.86
N LEU A 235 -18.88 -23.78 51.11
CA LEU A 235 -17.79 -24.69 51.49
C LEU A 235 -17.14 -24.30 52.82
N GLN A 236 -16.95 -23.00 53.07
CA GLN A 236 -16.42 -22.50 54.36
C GLN A 236 -17.40 -22.76 55.52
N GLN A 237 -18.70 -22.65 55.26
CA GLN A 237 -19.76 -22.92 56.24
C GLN A 237 -20.03 -24.41 56.49
N LYS A 238 -19.50 -25.30 55.62
CA LYS A 238 -19.74 -26.75 55.65
C LYS A 238 -21.24 -27.13 55.58
N ASP A 239 -22.07 -26.31 54.93
CA ASP A 239 -23.50 -26.57 54.74
C ASP A 239 -23.71 -27.48 53.51
N VAL A 240 -23.79 -28.78 53.76
CA VAL A 240 -23.83 -29.83 52.73
C VAL A 240 -25.05 -29.72 51.82
N ASN A 241 -26.22 -29.38 52.37
CA ASN A 241 -27.45 -29.30 51.58
C ASN A 241 -27.37 -28.17 50.54
N LYS A 242 -26.87 -26.99 50.94
CA LYS A 242 -26.63 -25.88 50.01
C LYS A 242 -25.52 -26.19 49.00
N LEU A 243 -24.53 -27.01 49.40
CA LEU A 243 -23.43 -27.38 48.53
C LEU A 243 -23.87 -28.23 47.34
N VAL A 244 -24.82 -29.15 47.57
CA VAL A 244 -25.43 -29.97 46.51
C VAL A 244 -26.20 -29.08 45.52
N GLU A 245 -26.99 -28.12 46.03
CA GLU A 245 -27.74 -27.18 45.19
C GLU A 245 -26.82 -26.33 44.32
N ILE A 246 -25.77 -25.74 44.91
CA ILE A 246 -24.82 -24.90 44.17
C ILE A 246 -24.02 -25.72 43.15
N THR A 247 -23.69 -26.98 43.47
CA THR A 247 -22.98 -27.86 42.53
C THR A 247 -23.82 -28.14 41.30
N ALA A 248 -25.13 -28.40 41.47
CA ALA A 248 -26.06 -28.55 40.34
C ALA A 248 -26.14 -27.26 39.49
N GLN A 249 -26.13 -26.09 40.12
CA GLN A 249 -26.11 -24.80 39.41
C GLN A 249 -24.80 -24.57 38.64
N LEU A 250 -23.65 -24.96 39.21
CA LEU A 250 -22.35 -24.90 38.53
C LEU A 250 -22.30 -25.83 37.31
N GLU A 251 -22.84 -27.04 37.42
CA GLU A 251 -22.92 -28.00 36.30
C GLU A 251 -23.82 -27.49 35.16
N ASP A 252 -24.93 -26.81 35.49
CA ASP A 252 -25.78 -26.14 34.50
C ASP A 252 -25.04 -24.98 33.81
N ALA A 253 -24.34 -24.14 34.58
CA ALA A 253 -23.51 -23.06 34.04
C ALA A 253 -22.40 -23.59 33.11
N MET A 254 -21.77 -24.72 33.45
CA MET A 254 -20.79 -25.37 32.57
C MET A 254 -21.40 -25.82 31.25
N ARG A 255 -22.62 -26.37 31.25
CA ARG A 255 -23.33 -26.77 30.03
C ARG A 255 -23.63 -25.58 29.13
N ARG A 256 -24.13 -24.46 29.70
CA ARG A 256 -24.34 -23.21 28.95
C ARG A 256 -23.03 -22.65 28.39
N LYS A 257 -21.96 -22.65 29.19
CA LYS A 257 -20.60 -22.24 28.75
C LYS A 257 -20.15 -23.05 27.53
N GLN A 258 -20.33 -24.36 27.54
CA GLN A 258 -19.84 -25.21 26.46
C GLN A 258 -20.52 -24.92 25.12
N GLN A 259 -21.84 -24.63 25.14
CA GLN A 259 -22.57 -24.18 23.96
C GLN A 259 -22.03 -22.84 23.45
N LEU A 260 -21.89 -21.86 24.34
CA LEU A 260 -21.42 -20.51 23.99
C LEU A 260 -19.97 -20.50 23.50
N TYR A 261 -19.11 -21.32 24.09
CA TYR A 261 -17.72 -21.47 23.65
C TYR A 261 -17.62 -21.96 22.21
N GLY A 262 -18.49 -22.90 21.80
CA GLY A 262 -18.59 -23.36 20.41
C GLY A 262 -18.94 -22.23 19.44
N GLU A 263 -19.93 -21.40 19.80
CA GLU A 263 -20.35 -20.25 19.01
C GLU A 263 -19.24 -19.19 18.88
N ILE A 264 -18.58 -18.86 19.99
CA ILE A 264 -17.44 -17.91 20.02
C ILE A 264 -16.31 -18.38 19.09
N GLN A 265 -15.94 -19.66 19.15
CA GLN A 265 -14.88 -20.21 18.30
C GLN A 265 -15.26 -20.17 16.80
N GLN A 266 -16.51 -20.45 16.47
CA GLN A 266 -17.02 -20.36 15.11
C GLN A 266 -16.95 -18.92 14.58
N LYS A 267 -17.50 -17.95 15.33
CA LYS A 267 -17.47 -16.52 14.96
C LYS A 267 -16.05 -15.97 14.87
N ASN A 268 -15.16 -16.35 15.78
CA ASN A 268 -13.75 -15.94 15.75
C ASN A 268 -13.02 -16.49 14.52
N THR A 269 -13.31 -17.73 14.12
CA THR A 269 -12.76 -18.34 12.91
C THR A 269 -13.22 -17.60 11.66
N GLU A 270 -14.49 -17.20 11.58
CA GLU A 270 -15.01 -16.44 10.45
C GLU A 270 -14.37 -15.04 10.38
N LEU A 271 -14.25 -14.33 11.51
CA LEU A 271 -13.55 -13.04 11.56
C LEU A 271 -12.09 -13.16 11.13
N LYS A 272 -11.37 -14.20 11.53
CA LYS A 272 -10.00 -14.47 11.07
C LYS A 272 -9.94 -14.71 9.56
N LYS A 273 -10.91 -15.45 8.99
CA LYS A 273 -11.02 -15.63 7.53
C LYS A 273 -11.23 -14.28 6.83
N GLN A 274 -12.15 -13.44 7.32
CA GLN A 274 -12.37 -12.10 6.79
C GLN A 274 -11.11 -11.23 6.87
N LEU A 275 -10.46 -11.16 8.03
CA LEU A 275 -9.19 -10.46 8.21
C LEU A 275 -8.13 -10.94 7.22
N SER A 276 -8.03 -12.25 6.98
CA SER A 276 -7.08 -12.81 6.01
C SER A 276 -7.40 -12.37 4.56
N LYS A 277 -8.68 -12.33 4.18
CA LYS A 277 -9.14 -11.83 2.87
C LYS A 277 -8.79 -10.35 2.70
N PHE A 278 -9.05 -9.53 3.72
CA PHE A 278 -8.72 -8.11 3.69
C PHE A 278 -7.20 -7.86 3.66
N ASN A 279 -6.42 -8.57 4.47
CA ASN A 279 -4.96 -8.50 4.46
C ASN A 279 -4.40 -8.88 3.08
N LYS A 280 -4.90 -9.96 2.45
CA LYS A 280 -4.53 -10.37 1.09
C LYS A 280 -4.92 -9.34 0.02
N SER A 281 -6.08 -8.69 0.17
CA SER A 281 -6.54 -7.63 -0.75
C SER A 281 -5.75 -6.33 -0.58
N SER A 282 -5.38 -5.99 0.66
CA SER A 282 -4.60 -4.81 1.01
C SER A 282 -3.13 -4.97 0.62
N SER A 283 -2.55 -6.16 0.80
CA SER A 283 -1.20 -6.47 0.31
C SER A 283 -1.12 -6.51 -1.21
N ARG A 284 -2.17 -6.96 -1.92
CA ARG A 284 -2.28 -6.80 -3.38
C ARG A 284 -2.37 -5.34 -3.83
N LYS A 285 -2.80 -4.41 -2.97
CA LYS A 285 -2.76 -2.95 -3.21
C LYS A 285 -1.43 -2.29 -2.85
N LYS A 286 -0.46 -2.99 -2.23
CA LYS A 286 0.92 -2.47 -1.97
C LYS A 286 1.82 -2.39 -3.22
N GLY A 287 1.24 -2.49 -4.41
CA GLY A 287 1.86 -2.11 -5.68
C GLY A 287 1.22 -0.88 -6.34
N LYS A 288 0.31 -0.16 -5.66
CA LYS A 288 -0.10 1.17 -6.13
C LYS A 288 1.08 2.10 -5.89
N ILE A 289 1.96 2.17 -6.89
CA ILE A 289 2.96 3.22 -7.03
C ILE A 289 2.27 4.51 -6.60
N SER A 290 2.81 5.15 -5.56
CA SER A 290 2.23 6.34 -4.95
C SER A 290 2.12 7.44 -5.99
N SER A 291 0.99 7.47 -6.69
CA SER A 291 0.67 8.43 -7.72
C SER A 291 -0.12 9.60 -7.14
N LYS A 292 -0.28 9.66 -5.81
CA LYS A 292 -1.05 10.71 -5.13
C LYS A 292 -0.53 12.10 -5.49
N TYR A 293 0.79 12.25 -5.57
CA TYR A 293 1.44 13.52 -5.89
C TYR A 293 1.96 13.59 -7.33
N MET A 294 1.70 12.56 -8.16
CA MET A 294 2.14 12.56 -9.55
C MET A 294 0.99 12.99 -10.46
N GLY A 295 1.29 13.77 -11.50
CA GLY A 295 0.33 14.15 -12.54
C GLY A 295 -0.13 12.97 -13.42
N LYS A 296 -1.16 13.21 -14.25
CA LYS A 296 -1.73 12.21 -15.18
C LYS A 296 -0.68 11.64 -16.16
N TRP A 297 0.36 12.42 -16.49
CA TRP A 297 1.48 12.02 -17.35
C TRP A 297 2.15 10.74 -16.84
N TYR A 298 2.32 10.61 -15.53
CA TYR A 298 3.02 9.49 -14.92
C TYR A 298 2.24 8.18 -15.05
N ILE A 299 0.92 8.23 -14.89
CA ILE A 299 0.04 7.07 -15.07
C ILE A 299 0.09 6.59 -16.54
N LYS A 300 0.05 7.53 -17.49
CA LYS A 300 0.19 7.24 -18.92
C LYS A 300 1.56 6.60 -19.22
N LEU A 301 2.63 7.12 -18.63
CA LEU A 301 3.99 6.60 -18.77
C LEU A 301 4.10 5.16 -18.22
N LEU A 302 3.62 4.91 -16.99
CA LEU A 302 3.61 3.58 -16.38
C LEU A 302 2.82 2.56 -17.20
N LYS A 303 1.69 2.97 -17.81
CA LYS A 303 0.92 2.10 -18.69
C LYS A 303 1.72 1.72 -19.93
N SER A 304 2.44 2.67 -20.53
CA SER A 304 3.30 2.41 -21.70
C SER A 304 4.49 1.51 -21.36
N THR A 305 5.18 1.76 -20.24
CA THR A 305 6.31 0.93 -19.81
C THR A 305 5.88 -0.49 -19.41
N LYS A 306 4.69 -0.65 -18.82
CA LYS A 306 4.12 -1.99 -18.55
C LYS A 306 3.85 -2.77 -19.84
N LYS A 307 3.39 -2.11 -20.91
CA LYS A 307 3.21 -2.78 -22.22
C LYS A 307 4.54 -3.26 -22.78
N VAL A 308 5.59 -2.46 -22.64
CA VAL A 308 6.96 -2.81 -23.02
C VAL A 308 7.42 -4.06 -22.24
N ASP A 309 7.29 -4.06 -20.91
CA ASP A 309 7.61 -5.22 -20.06
C ASP A 309 6.86 -6.50 -20.49
N VAL A 310 5.57 -6.40 -20.82
CA VAL A 310 4.74 -7.55 -21.24
C VAL A 310 5.17 -8.09 -22.61
N ILE A 311 5.38 -7.21 -23.59
CA ILE A 311 5.83 -7.61 -24.93
C ILE A 311 7.17 -8.33 -24.83
N TYR A 312 8.04 -7.85 -23.95
CA TYR A 312 9.35 -8.42 -23.71
C TYR A 312 9.35 -9.81 -23.07
N GLY A 313 8.33 -10.15 -22.27
CA GLY A 313 8.19 -11.52 -21.77
C GLY A 313 7.88 -12.56 -22.86
N ARG A 314 7.62 -12.13 -24.11
CA ARG A 314 7.16 -13.00 -25.21
C ARG A 314 8.13 -13.10 -26.39
N ILE A 315 9.18 -12.26 -26.44
CA ILE A 315 10.09 -12.19 -27.59
C ILE A 315 11.40 -12.93 -27.27
N ASN A 316 11.84 -13.79 -28.19
CA ASN A 316 13.19 -14.36 -28.17
C ASN A 316 14.19 -13.34 -28.73
N ILE A 317 15.14 -12.89 -27.91
CA ILE A 317 16.19 -11.95 -28.32
C ILE A 317 17.39 -12.76 -28.79
N THR A 318 17.63 -12.78 -30.10
CA THR A 318 18.70 -13.60 -30.69
C THR A 318 20.04 -12.87 -30.79
N THR A 319 20.06 -11.53 -30.82
CA THR A 319 21.31 -10.76 -30.97
C THR A 319 21.81 -10.16 -29.66
N LEU A 320 23.12 -10.20 -29.45
CA LEU A 320 23.77 -9.60 -28.27
C LEU A 320 23.47 -8.09 -28.16
N SER A 321 23.52 -7.38 -29.30
CA SER A 321 23.22 -5.95 -29.39
C SER A 321 21.80 -5.60 -28.91
N ALA A 322 20.80 -6.41 -29.26
CA ALA A 322 19.43 -6.22 -28.81
C ALA A 322 19.28 -6.53 -27.30
N SER A 323 19.98 -7.56 -26.81
CA SER A 323 19.99 -7.93 -25.38
C SER A 323 20.57 -6.82 -24.49
N ILE A 324 21.65 -6.16 -24.92
CA ILE A 324 22.24 -5.01 -24.20
C ILE A 324 21.24 -3.85 -24.12
N LYS A 325 20.65 -3.45 -25.25
CA LYS A 325 19.66 -2.36 -25.28
C LYS A 325 18.44 -2.66 -24.44
N PHE A 326 18.01 -3.92 -24.46
CA PHE A 326 16.90 -4.39 -23.65
C PHE A 326 17.18 -4.26 -22.15
N ARG A 327 18.38 -4.65 -21.70
CA ARG A 327 18.81 -4.47 -20.30
C ARG A 327 18.78 -3.00 -19.91
N ALA A 328 19.25 -2.12 -20.79
CA ALA A 328 19.19 -0.68 -20.58
C ALA A 328 17.73 -0.19 -20.46
N ILE A 329 16.82 -0.62 -21.35
CA ILE A 329 15.40 -0.28 -21.28
C ILE A 329 14.78 -0.75 -19.96
N LYS A 330 15.08 -1.98 -19.51
CA LYS A 330 14.59 -2.49 -18.21
C LYS A 330 15.09 -1.64 -17.04
N ASN A 331 16.34 -1.20 -17.08
CA ASN A 331 16.90 -0.32 -16.06
C ASN A 331 16.16 1.03 -16.04
N GLU A 332 15.91 1.65 -17.19
CA GLU A 332 15.13 2.89 -17.27
C GLU A 332 13.70 2.71 -16.74
N ILE A 333 13.02 1.61 -17.10
CA ILE A 333 11.67 1.31 -16.59
C ILE A 333 11.68 1.14 -15.06
N LYS A 334 12.72 0.51 -14.50
CA LYS A 334 12.88 0.37 -13.05
C LYS A 334 13.04 1.74 -12.38
N THR A 335 13.85 2.62 -12.97
CA THR A 335 14.04 3.99 -12.50
C THR A 335 12.71 4.77 -12.52
N ILE A 336 11.96 4.71 -13.62
CA ILE A 336 10.63 5.36 -13.76
C ILE A 336 9.63 4.88 -12.69
N LYS A 337 9.66 3.59 -12.33
CA LYS A 337 8.79 3.05 -11.27
C LYS A 337 9.07 3.66 -9.89
N ASN A 338 10.26 4.24 -9.67
CA ASN A 338 10.62 4.89 -8.41
C ASN A 338 10.22 6.38 -8.33
N TYR A 339 9.94 7.05 -9.45
CA TYR A 339 9.62 8.49 -9.46
C TYR A 339 8.55 8.90 -8.45
N GLY A 340 7.45 8.14 -8.37
CA GLY A 340 6.37 8.46 -7.43
C GLY A 340 6.79 8.36 -5.96
N ARG A 341 7.71 7.44 -5.63
CA ARG A 341 8.25 7.30 -4.27
C ARG A 341 9.13 8.50 -3.91
N ASP A 342 9.97 8.94 -4.85
CA ASP A 342 10.90 10.04 -4.63
C ASP A 342 10.14 11.36 -4.41
N VAL A 343 9.16 11.64 -5.28
CA VAL A 343 8.25 12.79 -5.10
C VAL A 343 7.45 12.67 -3.79
N GLU A 344 6.93 11.49 -3.43
CA GLU A 344 6.22 11.33 -2.15
C GLU A 344 7.10 11.66 -0.93
N LYS A 345 8.37 11.23 -0.94
CA LYS A 345 9.31 11.55 0.14
C LYS A 345 9.54 13.06 0.25
N ALA A 346 9.80 13.73 -0.88
CA ALA A 346 9.99 15.17 -0.90
C ALA A 346 8.73 15.91 -0.40
N VAL A 347 7.55 15.51 -0.87
CA VAL A 347 6.28 16.12 -0.47
C VAL A 347 5.97 15.92 1.02
N LYS A 348 6.32 14.77 1.62
CA LYS A 348 6.18 14.56 3.07
C LYS A 348 7.02 15.57 3.86
N LYS A 349 8.30 15.75 3.48
CA LYS A 349 9.17 16.77 4.09
C LYS A 349 8.60 18.18 3.94
N LEU A 350 8.01 18.50 2.78
CA LEU A 350 7.36 19.78 2.57
C LEU A 350 6.18 19.98 3.53
N PHE A 351 5.29 18.99 3.66
CA PHE A 351 4.14 19.13 4.56
C PHE A 351 4.53 19.15 6.04
N GLU A 352 5.53 18.38 6.47
CA GLU A 352 6.09 18.48 7.84
C GLU A 352 6.56 19.92 8.14
N LYS A 353 7.16 20.60 7.16
CA LYS A 353 7.58 21.99 7.29
C LYS A 353 6.41 22.97 7.28
N ILE A 354 5.35 22.71 6.51
CA ILE A 354 4.13 23.54 6.52
C ILE A 354 3.40 23.39 7.87
N ASP A 355 3.27 22.15 8.36
CA ASP A 355 2.57 21.83 9.61
C ASP A 355 3.29 22.40 10.85
N SER A 356 4.59 22.70 10.74
CA SER A 356 5.35 23.45 11.77
C SER A 356 5.12 24.97 11.74
N GLY A 357 4.11 25.44 11.00
CA GLY A 357 3.68 26.84 10.98
C GLY A 357 4.32 27.70 9.88
N LYS A 358 5.06 27.09 8.94
CA LYS A 358 5.70 27.85 7.85
C LYS A 358 4.73 28.08 6.70
N ASP A 359 4.51 29.35 6.36
CA ASP A 359 3.71 29.70 5.18
C ASP A 359 4.52 29.49 3.88
N PRO A 360 4.12 28.55 3.01
CA PRO A 360 4.81 28.32 1.75
C PRO A 360 4.71 29.51 0.79
N PHE A 361 3.65 30.31 0.82
CA PHE A 361 3.47 31.42 -0.14
C PHE A 361 4.36 32.61 0.19
N SER A 362 4.47 32.98 1.47
CA SER A 362 5.46 33.96 1.94
C SER A 362 6.89 33.57 1.55
N TRP A 363 7.27 32.28 1.71
CA TRP A 363 8.59 31.82 1.27
C TRP A 363 8.78 31.91 -0.24
N ILE A 364 7.78 31.53 -1.05
CA ILE A 364 7.85 31.62 -2.52
C ILE A 364 8.12 33.06 -2.95
N GLU A 365 7.39 34.01 -2.37
CA GLU A 365 7.53 35.44 -2.71
C GLU A 365 8.90 35.98 -2.31
N LYS A 366 9.33 35.75 -1.06
CA LYS A 366 10.68 36.11 -0.59
C LYS A 366 11.76 35.47 -1.44
N ARG A 367 11.59 34.21 -1.84
CA ARG A 367 12.55 33.48 -2.69
C ARG A 367 12.66 34.10 -4.08
N ARG A 368 11.56 34.55 -4.69
CA ARG A 368 11.58 35.28 -5.97
C ARG A 368 12.29 36.62 -5.86
N GLN A 369 12.00 37.41 -4.82
CA GLN A 369 12.58 38.74 -4.62
C GLN A 369 14.09 38.68 -4.37
N THR A 370 14.54 37.67 -3.63
CA THR A 370 15.95 37.48 -3.26
C THR A 370 16.75 36.63 -4.25
N ALA A 371 16.12 36.10 -5.31
CA ALA A 371 16.76 35.21 -6.27
C ALA A 371 17.87 35.94 -7.05
N ARG A 372 19.12 35.50 -6.87
CA ARG A 372 20.29 36.00 -7.62
C ARG A 372 20.60 35.16 -8.86
N SER A 373 19.96 34.00 -9.01
CA SER A 373 20.20 33.09 -10.12
C SER A 373 18.90 32.46 -10.63
N ILE A 374 18.92 32.05 -11.91
CA ILE A 374 17.80 31.39 -12.57
C ILE A 374 17.32 30.15 -11.78
N PRO A 375 18.20 29.26 -11.27
CA PRO A 375 17.76 28.11 -10.47
C PRO A 375 16.99 28.48 -9.21
N GLN A 376 17.35 29.58 -8.53
CA GLN A 376 16.63 30.02 -7.33
C GLN A 376 15.21 30.50 -7.66
N LYS A 377 15.04 31.17 -8.80
CA LYS A 377 13.73 31.56 -9.31
C LYS A 377 12.89 30.33 -9.69
N GLN A 378 13.50 29.37 -10.40
CA GLN A 378 12.86 28.11 -10.77
C GLN A 378 12.38 27.31 -9.54
N GLN A 379 13.13 27.32 -8.43
CA GLN A 379 12.68 26.69 -7.17
C GLN A 379 11.38 27.29 -6.63
N ALA A 380 11.21 28.62 -6.70
CA ALA A 380 9.99 29.27 -6.28
C ALA A 380 8.83 28.93 -7.23
N ASP A 381 9.10 28.99 -8.54
CA ASP A 381 8.10 28.73 -9.58
C ASP A 381 7.58 27.29 -9.54
N ILE A 382 8.46 26.29 -9.41
CA ILE A 382 8.06 24.88 -9.36
C ILE A 382 7.27 24.53 -8.09
N LEU A 383 7.60 25.16 -6.96
CA LEU A 383 6.88 24.95 -5.70
C LEU A 383 5.50 25.60 -5.75
N GLU A 384 5.42 26.82 -6.29
CA GLU A 384 4.14 27.50 -6.50
C GLU A 384 3.22 26.71 -7.43
N ASP A 385 3.76 26.24 -8.55
CA ASP A 385 3.04 25.40 -9.51
C ASP A 385 2.52 24.11 -8.86
N PHE A 386 3.35 23.45 -8.05
CA PHE A 386 2.94 22.26 -7.31
C PHE A 386 1.76 22.55 -6.38
N LEU A 387 1.83 23.63 -5.60
CA LEU A 387 0.78 24.01 -4.64
C LEU A 387 -0.52 24.41 -5.34
N LYS A 388 -0.44 25.16 -6.46
CA LYS A 388 -1.60 25.58 -7.25
C LYS A 388 -2.26 24.41 -8.00
N LYS A 389 -1.48 23.44 -8.49
CA LYS A 389 -1.98 22.33 -9.32
C LYS A 389 -2.41 21.13 -8.47
N GLU A 390 -3.24 21.36 -7.45
CA GLU A 390 -3.77 20.33 -6.55
C GLU A 390 -2.69 19.44 -5.91
N LYS A 391 -1.49 19.98 -5.63
CA LYS A 391 -0.37 19.24 -5.05
C LYS A 391 0.08 18.09 -5.97
N ARG A 392 0.09 18.32 -7.28
CA ARG A 392 0.55 17.38 -8.31
C ARG A 392 1.85 17.86 -8.94
N PHE A 393 2.85 16.99 -8.91
CA PHE A 393 4.11 17.17 -9.63
C PHE A 393 3.90 16.87 -11.11
N ILE A 394 4.10 17.90 -11.94
CA ILE A 394 3.90 17.86 -13.39
C ILE A 394 5.25 18.09 -14.08
N VAL A 395 5.55 17.23 -15.06
CA VAL A 395 6.72 17.37 -15.93
C VAL A 395 6.20 17.39 -17.36
N ASP A 396 6.64 18.36 -18.16
CA ASP A 396 6.27 18.44 -19.57
C ASP A 396 7.10 17.44 -20.42
N ILE A 397 6.53 16.26 -20.61
CA ILE A 397 7.12 15.17 -21.39
C ILE A 397 6.26 14.76 -22.60
N GLU A 398 5.33 15.60 -23.05
CA GLU A 398 4.32 15.16 -24.04
C GLU A 398 4.96 14.74 -25.37
N SER A 399 5.96 15.48 -25.86
CA SER A 399 6.70 15.15 -27.07
C SER A 399 7.42 13.80 -26.97
N GLU A 400 8.19 13.59 -25.89
CA GLU A 400 8.96 12.35 -25.69
C GLU A 400 8.03 11.15 -25.43
N TYR A 401 6.93 11.39 -24.72
CA TYR A 401 5.90 10.37 -24.48
C TYR A 401 5.25 9.91 -25.79
N ASN A 402 4.96 10.84 -26.70
CA ASN A 402 4.38 10.51 -28.00
C ASN A 402 5.34 9.68 -28.86
N GLN A 403 6.64 10.00 -28.83
CA GLN A 403 7.69 9.19 -29.48
C GLN A 403 7.77 7.78 -28.88
N LEU A 404 7.77 7.68 -27.54
CA LEU A 404 7.72 6.39 -26.83
C LEU A 404 6.47 5.60 -27.24
N ALA A 405 5.28 6.20 -27.19
CA ALA A 405 4.02 5.54 -27.52
C ALA A 405 3.98 5.05 -28.98
N GLN A 406 4.57 5.78 -29.92
CA GLN A 406 4.74 5.33 -31.30
C GLN A 406 5.69 4.14 -31.40
N ALA A 407 6.85 4.21 -30.72
CA ALA A 407 7.82 3.11 -30.71
C ALA A 407 7.25 1.84 -30.06
N VAL A 408 6.44 1.97 -29.00
CA VAL A 408 5.72 0.86 -28.35
C VAL A 408 4.61 0.28 -29.24
N ARG A 409 3.95 1.09 -30.08
CA ARG A 409 3.03 0.54 -31.08
C ARG A 409 3.77 -0.26 -32.15
N ASN A 410 4.93 0.22 -32.59
CA ASN A 410 5.76 -0.48 -33.57
C ASN A 410 6.31 -1.80 -33.00
N ILE A 411 6.75 -1.81 -31.73
CA ILE A 411 7.26 -3.05 -31.11
C ILE A 411 6.15 -4.09 -30.96
N HIS A 412 4.91 -3.66 -30.68
CA HIS A 412 3.78 -4.56 -30.60
C HIS A 412 3.49 -5.24 -31.95
N LYS A 413 3.41 -4.45 -33.04
CA LYS A 413 3.24 -4.98 -34.41
C LYS A 413 4.39 -5.92 -34.83
N GLN A 414 5.62 -5.62 -34.41
CA GLN A 414 6.80 -6.44 -34.67
C GLN A 414 6.79 -7.75 -33.86
N SER A 415 6.29 -7.70 -32.63
CA SER A 415 6.23 -8.87 -31.73
C SER A 415 5.32 -9.98 -32.24
N GLU A 416 4.23 -9.63 -32.96
CA GLU A 416 3.34 -10.60 -33.60
C GLU A 416 4.06 -11.42 -34.67
N LYS A 417 5.04 -10.81 -35.35
CA LYS A 417 5.87 -11.45 -36.37
C LYS A 417 7.12 -12.15 -35.80
N ARG A 418 7.29 -12.14 -34.46
CA ARG A 418 8.49 -12.63 -33.75
C ARG A 418 9.83 -12.03 -34.23
N LEU A 419 9.80 -10.89 -34.93
CA LEU A 419 10.99 -10.21 -35.46
C LEU A 419 11.07 -8.80 -34.87
N LEU A 420 12.05 -8.56 -34.00
CA LEU A 420 12.23 -7.29 -33.33
C LEU A 420 13.34 -6.47 -34.00
N ALA A 421 12.99 -5.32 -34.59
CA ALA A 421 13.98 -4.46 -35.21
C ALA A 421 14.79 -3.70 -34.15
N GLU A 422 16.12 -3.73 -34.27
CA GLU A 422 17.03 -3.02 -33.36
C GLU A 422 16.77 -1.50 -33.34
N THR A 423 16.35 -0.94 -34.46
CA THR A 423 15.97 0.48 -34.59
C THR A 423 14.78 0.85 -33.70
N THR A 424 13.81 -0.05 -33.50
CA THR A 424 12.67 0.15 -32.59
C THR A 424 13.14 0.19 -31.14
N LEU A 425 14.04 -0.74 -30.74
CA LEU A 425 14.62 -0.76 -29.40
C LEU A 425 15.40 0.52 -29.10
N ARG A 426 16.21 0.98 -30.06
CA ARG A 426 16.96 2.25 -29.93
C ARG A 426 16.00 3.43 -29.71
N LYS A 427 14.91 3.53 -30.47
CA LYS A 427 13.91 4.60 -30.31
C LYS A 427 13.23 4.56 -28.93
N ILE A 428 12.89 3.37 -28.42
CA ILE A 428 12.33 3.22 -27.06
C ILE A 428 13.34 3.71 -26.02
N LEU A 429 14.59 3.24 -26.10
CA LEU A 429 15.63 3.60 -25.15
C LEU A 429 15.88 5.12 -25.13
N MET A 430 16.05 5.74 -26.31
CA MET A 430 16.25 7.19 -26.42
C MET A 430 15.06 7.98 -25.85
N SER A 431 13.82 7.54 -26.11
CA SER A 431 12.63 8.20 -25.57
C SER A 431 12.57 8.10 -24.05
N LEU A 432 12.88 6.93 -23.47
CA LEU A 432 12.92 6.73 -22.02
C LEU A 432 14.02 7.57 -21.36
N GLN A 433 15.21 7.62 -21.96
CA GLN A 433 16.32 8.44 -21.46
C GLN A 433 15.99 9.94 -21.51
N ALA A 434 15.34 10.41 -22.58
CA ALA A 434 14.90 11.80 -22.68
C ALA A 434 13.85 12.15 -21.61
N ILE A 435 12.89 11.26 -21.36
CA ILE A 435 11.91 11.40 -20.27
C ILE A 435 12.62 11.43 -18.91
N ASN A 436 13.60 10.53 -18.69
CA ASN A 436 14.32 10.45 -17.43
C ASN A 436 15.14 11.71 -17.17
N ARG A 437 15.80 12.26 -18.19
CA ARG A 437 16.53 13.53 -18.08
C ARG A 437 15.60 14.69 -17.67
N LYS A 438 14.49 14.88 -18.39
CA LYS A 438 13.50 15.92 -18.04
C LYS A 438 12.94 15.75 -16.62
N TRP A 439 12.64 14.51 -16.22
CA TRP A 439 12.18 14.23 -14.86
C TRP A 439 13.23 14.59 -13.82
N GLN A 440 14.50 14.22 -14.03
CA GLN A 440 15.60 14.51 -13.11
C GLN A 440 15.81 16.02 -12.94
N GLU A 441 15.81 16.79 -14.03
CA GLU A 441 15.98 18.25 -14.01
C GLU A 441 14.89 18.93 -13.17
N GLU A 442 13.62 18.61 -13.43
CA GLU A 442 12.49 19.14 -12.66
C GLU A 442 12.49 18.65 -11.20
N TYR A 443 12.77 17.36 -10.98
CA TYR A 443 12.76 16.78 -9.64
C TYR A 443 13.87 17.33 -8.75
N GLN A 444 15.08 17.51 -9.28
CA GLN A 444 16.20 18.12 -8.54
C GLN A 444 15.87 19.55 -8.14
N THR A 445 15.26 20.33 -9.04
CA THR A 445 14.80 21.69 -8.74
C THR A 445 13.75 21.68 -7.63
N PHE A 446 12.77 20.77 -7.70
CA PHE A 446 11.72 20.60 -6.70
C PHE A 446 12.25 20.16 -5.33
N ASP A 447 13.08 19.12 -5.28
CA ASP A 447 13.68 18.62 -4.04
C ASP A 447 14.62 19.66 -3.41
N SER A 448 15.34 20.43 -4.24
CA SER A 448 16.14 21.56 -3.77
C SER A 448 15.27 22.69 -3.22
N ALA A 449 14.14 23.02 -3.85
CA ALA A 449 13.17 23.99 -3.34
C ALA A 449 12.64 23.55 -1.96
N ILE A 450 12.25 22.29 -1.82
CA ILE A 450 11.77 21.72 -0.56
C ILE A 450 12.88 21.68 0.49
N THR A 451 14.11 21.34 0.14
CA THR A 451 15.23 21.31 1.08
C THR A 451 15.51 22.72 1.62
N ASN A 452 15.56 23.72 0.72
CA ASN A 452 15.78 25.13 1.04
C ASN A 452 14.54 25.85 1.60
N PHE A 453 13.40 25.16 1.71
CA PHE A 453 12.24 25.60 2.50
C PHE A 453 12.56 25.51 4.00
N THR A 454 13.66 26.13 4.41
CA THR A 454 14.16 26.31 5.78
C THR A 454 14.82 27.67 5.82
N ILE A 455 14.04 28.73 5.61
CA ILE A 455 14.55 30.05 5.98
C ILE A 455 14.31 30.14 7.47
N LYS A 456 15.42 30.14 8.22
CA LYS A 456 15.44 30.69 9.58
C LYS A 456 14.92 32.11 9.45
N ASP A 457 13.84 32.41 10.15
CA ASP A 457 13.49 33.80 10.43
C ASP A 457 14.66 34.35 11.26
N GLU A 458 15.60 35.01 10.59
CA GLU A 458 16.36 36.10 11.19
C GLU A 458 15.47 37.34 11.23
#